data_AF-A0A2G7FFX3-F1
#
_entry.id   AF-A0A2G7FFX3-F1
#
_cell.length_a   1.000
_cell.length_b   1.000
_cell.length_c   1.000
_cell.angle_alpha   90.00
_cell.angle_beta   90.00
_cell.angle_gamma   90.00
#
_symmetry.space_group_name_H-M   'P 1'
#
loop_
_entity.id
_entity.type
_entity.pdbx_description
1 polymer ?
#
loop_
_entity_poly.entity_id
_entity_poly.type
_entity_poly.pdbx_seq_one_letter_code
_entity_poly.pdbx_strand_id
1 'polypeptide(L)'
;MCWEAIECITEKGIKTVDGKEEEFDMIVCATGFDTSFVPRWTMSGRDNATLDERWKHNPEAFFSVQVDGMPNYFIIGGPNFTVSNGSLLAGISFVCDYIMRWAQHMATHDIKSMEVKKEAIDDYNVWAQEYFKRTAWADNCRSWYKNGKSSGQVTAPYAGTTSHFKKCLDSIGAEHFNIQYNSANRFRCLGNGQVAGEENGMGDLAYYFVEGLW
;
A
#
# COMPACT_ATOMS: atom_id res chain seq x y z
N MET A 1 -39.24 11.58 -4.15
CA MET A 1 -37.90 11.20 -4.61
C MET A 1 -37.84 11.49 -6.09
N CYS A 2 -37.00 12.45 -6.48
CA CYS A 2 -36.68 12.69 -7.88
C CYS A 2 -35.57 11.70 -8.30
N TRP A 3 -35.74 11.00 -9.42
CA TRP A 3 -34.81 9.98 -9.91
C TRP A 3 -34.12 10.38 -11.22
N GLU A 4 -34.44 11.56 -11.74
CA GLU A 4 -33.90 12.06 -13.00
C GLU A 4 -32.47 12.58 -12.81
N ALA A 5 -31.66 12.51 -13.87
CA ALA A 5 -30.30 13.03 -13.84
C ALA A 5 -30.29 14.56 -13.67
N ILE A 6 -29.28 15.07 -12.97
CA ILE A 6 -29.07 16.52 -12.81
C ILE A 6 -28.50 17.07 -14.12
N GLU A 7 -29.14 18.12 -14.66
CA GLU A 7 -28.63 18.90 -15.79
C GLU A 7 -27.64 19.96 -15.30
N CYS A 8 -28.06 20.78 -14.33
CA CYS A 8 -27.22 21.83 -13.75
C CYS A 8 -27.74 22.31 -12.38
N ILE A 9 -26.88 23.08 -11.70
CA ILE A 9 -27.27 23.89 -10.54
C ILE A 9 -27.67 25.28 -11.05
N THR A 10 -28.79 25.80 -10.57
CA THR A 10 -29.31 27.13 -10.89
C THR A 10 -29.13 28.07 -9.69
N GLU A 11 -29.51 29.34 -9.86
CA GLU A 11 -29.53 30.30 -8.74
C GLU A 11 -30.50 29.89 -7.62
N LYS A 12 -31.56 29.13 -7.96
CA LYS A 12 -32.61 28.75 -7.01
C LYS A 12 -32.47 27.33 -6.47
N GLY A 13 -31.79 26.44 -7.19
CA GLY A 13 -31.68 25.04 -6.79
C GLY A 13 -31.11 24.13 -7.86
N ILE A 14 -31.78 23.02 -8.15
CA ILE A 14 -31.31 21.95 -9.04
C ILE A 14 -32.30 21.77 -10.17
N LYS A 15 -31.79 21.81 -11.41
CA LYS A 15 -32.55 21.49 -12.61
C LYS A 15 -32.21 20.07 -13.09
N THR A 16 -33.23 19.26 -13.31
CA THR A 16 -33.11 17.90 -13.85
C THR A 16 -33.33 17.87 -15.36
N VAL A 17 -32.84 16.81 -16.01
CA VAL A 17 -32.87 16.65 -17.49
C VAL A 17 -34.28 16.62 -18.09
N ASP A 18 -35.30 16.34 -17.29
CA ASP A 18 -36.71 16.42 -17.69
C ASP A 18 -37.27 17.85 -17.68
N GLY A 19 -36.43 18.84 -17.36
CA GLY A 19 -36.74 20.26 -17.38
C GLY A 19 -37.35 20.79 -16.07
N LYS A 20 -37.53 19.96 -15.05
CA LYS A 20 -38.01 20.40 -13.74
C LYS A 20 -36.90 21.09 -12.96
N GLU A 21 -37.28 22.11 -12.22
CA GLU A 21 -36.39 22.82 -11.29
C GLU A 21 -36.98 22.70 -9.89
N GLU A 22 -36.18 22.14 -8.97
CA GLU A 22 -36.51 22.07 -7.54
C GLU A 22 -35.65 23.10 -6.80
N GLU A 23 -36.30 23.99 -6.04
CA GLU A 23 -35.64 25.04 -5.27
C GLU A 23 -35.07 24.48 -3.95
N PHE A 24 -33.86 24.90 -3.57
CA PHE A 24 -33.19 24.46 -2.35
C PHE A 24 -32.44 25.63 -1.70
N ASP A 25 -32.54 25.75 -0.37
CA ASP A 25 -31.78 26.74 0.39
C ASP A 25 -30.30 26.33 0.58
N MET A 26 -29.99 25.03 0.47
CA MET A 26 -28.65 24.48 0.65
C MET A 26 -28.45 23.21 -0.18
N ILE A 27 -27.29 23.09 -0.82
CA ILE A 27 -26.88 21.90 -1.57
C ILE A 27 -25.63 21.31 -0.93
N VAL A 28 -25.71 20.04 -0.53
CA VAL A 28 -24.59 19.30 0.08
C VAL A 28 -24.03 18.30 -0.93
N CYS A 29 -22.78 18.48 -1.35
CA CYS A 29 -22.11 17.58 -2.28
C CYS A 29 -21.49 16.38 -1.54
N ALA A 30 -22.17 15.24 -1.56
CA ALA A 30 -21.67 13.95 -1.04
C ALA A 30 -21.06 13.08 -2.16
N THR A 31 -20.19 13.66 -2.99
CA THR A 31 -19.69 13.04 -4.24
C THR A 31 -18.55 12.03 -4.06
N GLY A 32 -18.12 11.78 -2.81
CA GLY A 32 -17.05 10.85 -2.49
C GLY A 32 -15.65 11.49 -2.57
N PHE A 33 -14.66 10.70 -2.98
CA PHE A 33 -13.24 11.05 -2.95
C PHE A 33 -12.56 10.71 -4.28
N ASP A 34 -11.39 11.31 -4.51
CA ASP A 34 -10.47 10.84 -5.54
C ASP A 34 -9.90 9.47 -5.13
N THR A 35 -10.16 8.45 -5.94
CA THR A 35 -9.73 7.06 -5.70
C THR A 35 -8.65 6.60 -6.69
N SER A 36 -7.92 7.54 -7.30
CA SER A 36 -6.77 7.25 -8.16
C SER A 36 -5.56 6.75 -7.37
N PHE A 37 -5.51 7.03 -6.05
CA PHE A 37 -4.37 6.85 -5.15
C PHE A 37 -3.14 7.70 -5.49
N VAL A 38 -3.14 8.41 -6.61
CA VAL A 38 -2.04 9.26 -7.04
C VAL A 38 -1.90 10.44 -6.07
N PRO A 39 -0.69 10.69 -5.51
CA PRO A 39 -0.46 11.85 -4.67
C PRO A 39 -0.72 13.17 -5.40
N ARG A 40 -0.99 14.25 -4.65
CA ARG A 40 -1.22 15.59 -5.25
C ARG A 40 0.02 16.24 -5.86
N TRP A 41 1.17 15.59 -5.75
CA TRP A 41 2.44 16.01 -6.32
C TRP A 41 2.95 14.91 -7.27
N THR A 42 3.82 15.28 -8.20
CA THR A 42 4.46 14.31 -9.08
C THR A 42 5.38 13.40 -8.28
N MET A 43 5.00 12.12 -8.17
CA MET A 43 5.85 11.08 -7.59
C MET A 43 6.62 10.38 -8.70
N SER A 44 7.93 10.64 -8.76
CA SER A 44 8.84 10.09 -9.77
C SER A 44 9.77 9.04 -9.16
N GLY A 45 9.94 7.94 -9.87
CA GLY A 45 10.79 6.80 -9.51
C GLY A 45 11.93 6.58 -10.49
N ARG A 46 12.38 5.32 -10.57
CA ARG A 46 13.46 4.87 -11.46
C ARG A 46 13.05 5.03 -12.92
N ASP A 47 14.00 5.35 -13.79
CA ASP A 47 13.81 5.46 -15.25
C ASP A 47 12.65 6.40 -15.65
N ASN A 48 12.43 7.46 -14.87
CA ASN A 48 11.34 8.43 -15.02
C ASN A 48 9.92 7.82 -14.86
N ALA A 49 9.78 6.67 -14.20
CA ALA A 49 8.47 6.15 -13.84
C ALA A 49 7.70 7.15 -12.98
N THR A 50 6.40 7.33 -13.22
CA THR A 50 5.54 8.18 -12.39
C THR A 50 4.29 7.42 -11.95
N LEU A 51 3.78 7.72 -10.76
CA LEU A 51 2.59 7.02 -10.24
C LEU A 51 1.33 7.31 -11.05
N ASP A 52 1.18 8.51 -11.60
CA ASP A 52 0.04 8.89 -12.43
C ASP A 52 -0.04 8.06 -13.72
N GLU A 53 1.09 7.79 -14.38
CA GLU A 53 1.12 6.88 -15.53
C GLU A 53 1.01 5.42 -15.10
N ARG A 54 1.69 4.99 -14.03
CA ARG A 54 1.65 3.60 -13.53
C ARG A 54 0.24 3.16 -13.09
N TRP A 55 -0.55 4.07 -12.54
CA TRP A 55 -1.89 3.80 -11.99
C TRP A 55 -3.05 4.32 -12.84
N LYS A 56 -2.77 4.81 -14.05
CA LYS A 56 -3.74 5.41 -14.98
C LYS A 56 -5.00 4.57 -15.22
N HIS A 57 -4.87 3.24 -15.22
CA HIS A 57 -5.98 2.33 -15.52
C HIS A 57 -6.52 1.62 -14.28
N ASN A 58 -5.63 0.92 -13.57
CA ASN A 58 -5.93 0.25 -12.31
C ASN A 58 -4.74 0.46 -11.38
N PRO A 59 -4.97 0.97 -10.16
CA PRO A 59 -3.89 1.18 -9.22
C PRO A 59 -3.53 -0.16 -8.54
N GLU A 60 -2.24 -0.42 -8.41
CA GLU A 60 -1.69 -1.69 -7.93
C GLU A 60 -0.50 -1.43 -7.00
N ALA A 61 -0.44 -2.18 -5.90
CA ALA A 61 0.66 -2.13 -4.97
C ALA A 61 0.84 -3.50 -4.29
N PHE A 62 2.08 -3.85 -3.98
CA PHE A 62 2.40 -5.04 -3.21
C PHE A 62 1.94 -4.85 -1.77
N PHE A 63 0.94 -5.64 -1.36
CA PHE A 63 0.30 -5.56 -0.05
C PHE A 63 -0.10 -4.13 0.36
N SER A 64 -0.53 -3.28 -0.58
CA SER A 64 -0.91 -1.88 -0.32
C SER A 64 0.23 -0.95 0.11
N VAL A 65 1.49 -1.41 0.10
CA VAL A 65 2.62 -0.62 0.64
C VAL A 65 3.62 -0.20 -0.43
N GLN A 66 4.00 -1.09 -1.34
CA GLN A 66 5.11 -0.83 -2.28
C GLN A 66 4.68 -0.90 -3.74
N VAL A 67 5.37 -0.15 -4.59
CA VAL A 67 5.09 -0.04 -6.02
C VAL A 67 6.37 -0.31 -6.81
N ASP A 68 6.29 -1.10 -7.88
CA ASP A 68 7.42 -1.32 -8.79
C ASP A 68 7.84 0.00 -9.47
N GLY A 69 9.13 0.16 -9.74
CA GLY A 69 9.69 1.40 -10.27
C GLY A 69 9.86 2.52 -9.24
N MET A 70 9.40 2.34 -8.00
CA MET A 70 9.44 3.36 -6.93
C MET A 70 10.35 2.90 -5.77
N PRO A 71 11.68 2.94 -5.91
CA PRO A 71 12.60 2.47 -4.87
C PRO A 71 12.48 3.30 -3.59
N ASN A 72 12.52 2.63 -2.43
CA ASN A 72 12.40 3.21 -1.09
C ASN A 72 11.09 3.97 -0.82
N TYR A 73 10.11 3.88 -1.72
CA TYR A 73 8.78 4.44 -1.53
C TYR A 73 7.89 3.44 -0.79
N PHE A 74 7.24 3.93 0.27
CA PHE A 74 6.22 3.20 1.01
C PHE A 74 4.98 4.09 1.13
N ILE A 75 3.80 3.53 0.91
CA ILE A 75 2.51 4.19 1.13
C ILE A 75 1.74 3.47 2.23
N ILE A 76 0.99 4.25 3.02
CA ILE A 76 0.00 3.72 3.96
C ILE A 76 -1.37 3.97 3.35
N GLY A 77 -2.17 2.91 3.20
CA GLY A 77 -3.49 3.02 2.58
C GLY A 77 -3.45 3.13 1.05
N GLY A 78 -2.45 2.49 0.42
CA GLY A 78 -2.44 2.35 -1.03
C GLY A 78 -3.56 1.42 -1.55
N PRO A 79 -3.50 1.03 -2.83
CA PRO A 79 -4.42 0.04 -3.41
C PRO A 79 -4.41 -1.28 -2.62
N ASN A 80 -5.52 -2.03 -2.63
CA ASN A 80 -5.67 -3.29 -1.89
C ASN A 80 -5.48 -3.18 -0.35
N PHE A 81 -5.93 -2.08 0.27
CA PHE A 81 -5.82 -1.88 1.73
C PHE A 81 -6.99 -2.49 2.52
N THR A 82 -6.85 -2.59 3.84
CA THR A 82 -7.86 -3.21 4.73
C THR A 82 -9.11 -2.36 5.00
N VAL A 83 -9.47 -1.46 4.07
CA VAL A 83 -10.59 -0.50 4.21
C VAL A 83 -11.96 -1.17 4.43
N SER A 84 -12.15 -2.38 3.90
CA SER A 84 -13.42 -3.13 3.99
C SER A 84 -13.39 -4.29 4.99
N ASN A 85 -12.24 -4.60 5.57
CA ASN A 85 -11.97 -5.94 6.14
C ASN A 85 -11.64 -5.91 7.65
N GLY A 86 -11.93 -4.82 8.34
CA GLY A 86 -11.67 -4.65 9.76
C GLY A 86 -11.38 -3.19 10.14
N SER A 87 -10.60 -3.01 11.20
CA SER A 87 -10.19 -1.68 11.66
C SER A 87 -9.14 -1.08 10.72
N LEU A 88 -9.47 0.06 10.11
CA LEU A 88 -8.54 0.85 9.32
C LEU A 88 -7.31 1.26 10.14
N LEU A 89 -7.51 1.66 11.40
CA LEU A 89 -6.43 2.06 12.31
C LEU A 89 -5.48 0.91 12.62
N ALA A 90 -6.00 -0.31 12.75
CA ALA A 90 -5.16 -1.50 12.93
C ALA A 90 -4.31 -1.77 11.68
N GLY A 91 -4.92 -1.71 10.49
CA GLY A 91 -4.20 -1.82 9.22
C GLY A 91 -3.07 -0.80 9.08
N ILE A 92 -3.32 0.45 9.46
CA ILE A 92 -2.30 1.52 9.48
C ILE A 92 -1.15 1.13 10.41
N SER A 93 -1.44 0.70 11.64
CA SER A 93 -0.41 0.28 12.59
C SER A 93 0.46 -0.86 12.04
N PHE A 94 -0.14 -1.85 11.36
CA PHE A 94 0.61 -2.98 10.80
C PHE A 94 1.55 -2.55 9.67
N VAL A 95 1.10 -1.63 8.82
CA VAL A 95 1.97 -1.06 7.78
C VAL A 95 3.08 -0.22 8.39
N CYS A 96 2.80 0.57 9.44
CA CYS A 96 3.84 1.30 10.16
C CYS A 96 4.93 0.36 10.70
N ASP A 97 4.55 -0.72 11.39
CA ASP A 97 5.50 -1.72 11.91
C ASP A 97 6.33 -2.37 10.78
N TYR A 98 5.69 -2.67 9.65
CA TYR A 98 6.36 -3.21 8.46
C TYR A 98 7.37 -2.22 7.85
N ILE A 99 7.00 -0.95 7.69
CA ILE A 99 7.89 0.10 7.18
C ILE A 99 9.07 0.29 8.14
N MET A 100 8.81 0.33 9.45
CA MET A 100 9.87 0.52 10.44
C MET A 100 10.87 -0.64 10.45
N ARG A 101 10.42 -1.89 10.29
CA ARG A 101 11.32 -3.05 10.14
C ARG A 101 12.22 -2.90 8.92
N TRP A 102 11.68 -2.50 7.77
CA TRP A 102 12.49 -2.26 6.58
C TRP A 102 13.44 -1.08 6.73
N ALA A 103 12.99 0.04 7.30
CA ALA A 103 13.82 1.21 7.55
C ALA A 103 15.01 0.86 8.46
N GLN A 104 14.76 0.14 9.56
CA GLN A 104 15.81 -0.34 10.45
C GLN A 104 16.76 -1.31 9.76
N HIS A 105 16.22 -2.28 9.01
CA HIS A 105 17.03 -3.25 8.26
C HIS A 105 17.94 -2.54 7.26
N MET A 106 17.40 -1.60 6.47
CA MET A 106 18.18 -0.85 5.51
C MET A 106 19.30 -0.02 6.15
N ALA A 107 18.98 0.68 7.24
CA ALA A 107 19.93 1.51 7.97
C ALA A 107 21.09 0.70 8.58
N THR A 108 20.87 -0.59 8.87
CA THR A 108 21.86 -1.45 9.56
C THR A 108 22.56 -2.45 8.65
N HIS A 109 22.13 -2.63 7.40
CA HIS A 109 22.64 -3.69 6.50
C HIS A 109 23.32 -3.16 5.22
N ASP A 110 23.80 -1.91 5.24
CA ASP A 110 24.45 -1.23 4.10
C ASP A 110 23.56 -1.19 2.84
N ILE A 111 22.24 -1.23 3.00
CA ILE A 111 21.30 -1.21 1.88
C ILE A 111 21.08 0.24 1.45
N LYS A 112 21.30 0.51 0.17
CA LYS A 112 21.04 1.79 -0.50
C LYS A 112 19.57 1.92 -0.89
N SER A 113 19.03 0.87 -1.49
CA SER A 113 17.64 0.87 -1.91
C SER A 113 17.03 -0.52 -1.95
N MET A 114 15.72 -0.57 -1.72
CA MET A 114 14.87 -1.72 -1.98
C MET A 114 13.71 -1.31 -2.89
N GLU A 115 13.38 -2.18 -3.82
CA GLU A 115 12.29 -1.98 -4.78
C GLU A 115 11.57 -3.31 -4.96
N VAL A 116 10.24 -3.32 -4.86
CA VAL A 116 9.50 -4.57 -5.09
C VAL A 116 9.60 -4.97 -6.56
N LYS A 117 9.77 -6.27 -6.80
CA LYS A 117 9.82 -6.81 -8.17
C LYS A 117 8.44 -6.70 -8.81
N LYS A 118 8.41 -6.34 -10.09
CA LYS A 118 7.17 -6.31 -10.87
C LYS A 118 6.44 -7.65 -10.84
N GLU A 119 7.16 -8.76 -11.02
CA GLU A 119 6.57 -10.10 -10.97
C GLU A 119 5.87 -10.41 -9.63
N ALA A 120 6.37 -9.89 -8.50
CA ALA A 120 5.74 -10.10 -7.20
C ALA A 120 4.40 -9.33 -7.07
N ILE A 121 4.30 -8.14 -7.68
CA ILE A 121 3.03 -7.41 -7.77
C ILE A 121 2.06 -8.13 -8.70
N ASP A 122 2.53 -8.57 -9.86
CA ASP A 122 1.69 -9.23 -10.85
C ASP A 122 1.11 -10.54 -10.29
N ASP A 123 1.95 -11.39 -9.68
CA ASP A 123 1.52 -12.64 -9.03
C ASP A 123 0.54 -12.39 -7.87
N TYR A 124 0.83 -11.38 -7.04
CA TYR A 124 -0.06 -10.98 -5.95
C TYR A 124 -1.43 -10.53 -6.47
N ASN A 125 -1.46 -9.75 -7.55
CA ASN A 125 -2.70 -9.28 -8.16
C ASN A 125 -3.50 -10.42 -8.79
N VAL A 126 -2.85 -11.38 -9.44
CA VAL A 126 -3.55 -12.59 -9.94
C VAL A 126 -4.27 -13.29 -8.79
N TRP A 127 -3.57 -13.55 -7.69
CA TRP A 127 -4.16 -14.17 -6.50
C TRP A 127 -5.31 -13.34 -5.93
N ALA A 128 -5.13 -12.01 -5.80
CA ALA A 128 -6.15 -11.12 -5.26
C ALA A 128 -7.41 -11.10 -6.13
N GLN A 129 -7.27 -11.03 -7.45
CA GLN A 129 -8.42 -11.04 -8.36
C GLN A 129 -9.16 -12.38 -8.36
N GLU A 130 -8.45 -13.52 -8.28
CA GLU A 130 -9.11 -14.84 -8.08
C GLU A 130 -9.88 -14.89 -6.77
N TYR A 131 -9.33 -14.33 -5.69
CA TYR A 131 -10.05 -14.19 -4.43
C TYR A 131 -11.32 -13.34 -4.61
N PHE A 132 -11.28 -12.25 -5.38
CA PHE A 132 -12.44 -11.36 -5.50
C PHE A 132 -13.60 -11.92 -6.31
N LYS A 133 -13.35 -12.82 -7.26
CA LYS A 133 -14.41 -13.45 -8.08
C LYS A 133 -15.51 -14.12 -7.26
N ARG A 134 -15.22 -14.56 -6.04
CA ARG A 134 -16.18 -15.22 -5.13
C ARG A 134 -16.79 -14.28 -4.09
N THR A 135 -16.62 -12.97 -4.24
CA THR A 135 -17.07 -11.95 -3.28
C THR A 135 -18.04 -10.98 -3.94
N ALA A 136 -18.92 -10.36 -3.13
CA ALA A 136 -19.83 -9.32 -3.60
C ALA A 136 -19.11 -8.07 -4.17
N TRP A 137 -17.82 -7.89 -3.88
CA TRP A 137 -17.06 -6.75 -4.43
C TRP A 137 -16.87 -6.84 -5.95
N ALA A 138 -16.91 -8.05 -6.51
CA ALA A 138 -16.82 -8.31 -7.95
C ALA A 138 -18.17 -8.21 -8.69
N ASP A 139 -19.30 -8.04 -7.99
CA ASP A 139 -20.63 -7.95 -8.62
C ASP A 139 -20.72 -6.79 -9.62
N ASN A 140 -21.65 -6.88 -10.56
CA ASN A 140 -21.92 -5.86 -11.59
C ASN A 140 -22.61 -4.61 -11.02
N CYS A 141 -21.89 -3.87 -10.19
CA CYS A 141 -22.34 -2.61 -9.58
C CYS A 141 -21.22 -1.58 -9.64
N ARG A 142 -21.58 -0.34 -10.00
CA ARG A 142 -20.66 0.78 -10.03
C ARG A 142 -20.14 1.05 -8.62
N SER A 143 -18.84 0.97 -8.43
CA SER A 143 -18.21 1.17 -7.12
C SER A 143 -16.83 1.79 -7.27
N TRP A 144 -16.44 2.61 -6.29
CA TRP A 144 -15.07 3.10 -6.18
C TRP A 144 -14.06 1.96 -5.93
N TYR A 145 -14.51 0.80 -5.45
CA TYR A 145 -13.65 -0.39 -5.33
C TYR A 145 -13.17 -0.90 -6.70
N LYS A 146 -13.88 -0.56 -7.77
CA LYS A 146 -13.54 -0.89 -9.17
C LYS A 146 -13.17 0.37 -9.96
N ASN A 147 -12.60 1.37 -9.28
CA ASN A 147 -12.23 2.66 -9.87
C ASN A 147 -13.41 3.34 -10.61
N GLY A 148 -14.60 3.30 -9.99
CA GLY A 148 -15.82 3.92 -10.53
C GLY A 148 -16.50 3.16 -11.67
N LYS A 149 -16.00 1.98 -12.04
CA LYS A 149 -16.54 1.10 -13.09
C LYS A 149 -17.60 0.15 -12.50
N SER A 150 -18.51 -0.34 -13.35
CA SER A 150 -19.51 -1.35 -12.99
C SER A 150 -18.95 -2.76 -12.96
N SER A 151 -17.89 -3.02 -13.72
CA SER A 151 -17.15 -4.28 -13.77
C SER A 151 -15.65 -4.01 -13.95
N GLY A 152 -14.82 -5.02 -13.73
CA GLY A 152 -13.36 -4.92 -13.83
C GLY A 152 -12.65 -5.34 -12.54
N GLN A 153 -11.37 -4.98 -12.45
CA GLN A 153 -10.54 -5.31 -11.29
C GLN A 153 -11.03 -4.61 -10.03
N VAL A 154 -11.05 -5.35 -8.93
CA VAL A 154 -11.25 -4.82 -7.59
C VAL A 154 -9.88 -4.36 -7.08
N THR A 155 -9.75 -3.07 -6.78
CA THR A 155 -8.45 -2.39 -6.56
C THR A 155 -8.33 -1.71 -5.21
N ALA A 156 -9.45 -1.46 -4.52
CA ALA A 156 -9.43 -0.78 -3.23
C ALA A 156 -9.27 -1.72 -2.02
N PRO A 157 -10.14 -2.74 -1.81
CA PRO A 157 -10.05 -3.57 -0.63
C PRO A 157 -8.93 -4.61 -0.75
N TYR A 158 -8.39 -5.04 0.38
CA TYR A 158 -7.51 -6.20 0.45
C TYR A 158 -8.27 -7.50 0.15
N ALA A 159 -7.64 -8.42 -0.56
CA ALA A 159 -8.16 -9.78 -0.74
C ALA A 159 -7.92 -10.60 0.53
N GLY A 160 -8.88 -10.61 1.47
CA GLY A 160 -8.82 -11.42 2.69
C GLY A 160 -9.12 -10.64 3.96
N THR A 161 -8.85 -11.25 5.11
CA THR A 161 -9.12 -10.62 6.43
C THR A 161 -7.97 -9.71 6.86
N THR A 162 -8.26 -8.74 7.75
CA THR A 162 -7.20 -7.89 8.35
C THR A 162 -6.15 -8.69 9.11
N SER A 163 -6.51 -9.80 9.75
CA SER A 163 -5.55 -10.71 10.42
C SER A 163 -4.65 -11.43 9.41
N HIS A 164 -5.19 -11.82 8.25
CA HIS A 164 -4.41 -12.39 7.16
C HIS A 164 -3.40 -11.37 6.62
N PHE A 165 -3.85 -10.12 6.38
CA PHE A 165 -2.98 -9.01 5.97
C PHE A 165 -1.81 -8.81 6.92
N LYS A 166 -2.08 -8.76 8.25
CA LYS A 166 -1.03 -8.66 9.26
C LYS A 166 -0.02 -9.81 9.15
N LYS A 167 -0.49 -11.04 9.09
CA LYS A 167 0.39 -12.22 9.04
C LYS A 167 1.27 -12.22 7.80
N CYS A 168 0.74 -11.82 6.65
CA CYS A 168 1.54 -11.66 5.44
C CYS A 168 2.61 -10.57 5.61
N LEU A 169 2.24 -9.38 6.10
CA LEU A 169 3.22 -8.32 6.36
C LEU A 169 4.33 -8.77 7.31
N ASP A 170 3.98 -9.53 8.35
CA ASP A 170 4.96 -10.08 9.31
C ASP A 170 5.95 -11.06 8.64
N SER A 171 5.54 -11.79 7.59
CA SER A 171 6.31 -12.87 6.97
C SER A 171 6.93 -12.56 5.61
N ILE A 172 6.64 -11.42 4.98
CA ILE A 172 7.22 -11.04 3.68
C ILE A 172 8.74 -11.03 3.78
N GLY A 173 9.40 -11.85 2.94
CA GLY A 173 10.85 -11.94 2.87
C GLY A 173 11.46 -11.07 1.77
N ALA A 174 12.79 -11.05 1.74
CA ALA A 174 13.58 -10.25 0.79
C ALA A 174 13.49 -10.75 -0.66
N GLU A 175 13.03 -11.98 -0.89
CA GLU A 175 12.90 -12.62 -2.21
C GLU A 175 12.01 -11.85 -3.20
N HIS A 176 11.07 -11.05 -2.69
CA HIS A 176 10.18 -10.22 -3.49
C HIS A 176 10.79 -8.87 -3.90
N PHE A 177 12.02 -8.57 -3.49
CA PHE A 177 12.63 -7.26 -3.67
C PHE A 177 13.95 -7.33 -4.45
N ASN A 178 14.20 -6.28 -5.22
CA ASN A 178 15.51 -5.94 -5.74
C ASN A 178 16.21 -5.06 -4.72
N ILE A 179 17.30 -5.57 -4.11
CA ILE A 179 18.09 -4.87 -3.10
C ILE A 179 19.40 -4.38 -3.71
N GLN A 180 19.67 -3.08 -3.60
CA GLN A 180 20.95 -2.47 -3.94
C GLN A 180 21.65 -2.02 -2.67
N TYR A 181 22.96 -2.29 -2.59
CA TYR A 181 23.80 -1.92 -1.46
C TYR A 181 24.58 -0.62 -1.76
N ASN A 182 25.00 0.10 -0.72
CA ASN A 182 25.86 1.29 -0.90
C ASN A 182 27.27 0.89 -1.35
N SER A 183 27.70 -0.31 -0.99
CA SER A 183 29.06 -0.82 -1.24
C SER A 183 29.05 -2.07 -2.10
N ALA A 184 30.19 -2.36 -2.75
CA ALA A 184 30.35 -3.59 -3.51
C ALA A 184 30.24 -4.85 -2.64
N ASN A 185 30.68 -4.77 -1.38
CA ASN A 185 30.53 -5.84 -0.40
C ASN A 185 29.31 -5.58 0.49
N ARG A 186 28.26 -6.40 0.35
CA ARG A 186 27.02 -6.31 1.15
C ARG A 186 27.21 -6.48 2.65
N PHE A 187 28.35 -7.02 3.08
CA PHE A 187 28.68 -7.23 4.49
C PHE A 187 29.52 -6.10 5.08
N ARG A 188 29.64 -4.94 4.41
CA ARG A 188 30.35 -3.78 4.97
C ARG A 188 29.79 -3.35 6.33
N CYS A 189 28.50 -3.54 6.56
CA CYS A 189 27.86 -3.23 7.84
C CYS A 189 28.42 -4.01 9.04
N LEU A 190 29.14 -5.13 8.82
CA LEU A 190 29.74 -5.91 9.91
C LEU A 190 30.92 -5.19 10.59
N GLY A 191 31.38 -4.06 10.04
CA GLY A 191 32.42 -3.24 10.65
C GLY A 191 33.72 -4.00 10.85
N ASN A 192 34.26 -3.96 12.06
CA ASN A 192 35.49 -4.64 12.46
C ASN A 192 35.25 -6.06 13.03
N GLY A 193 34.01 -6.55 12.99
CA GLY A 193 33.65 -7.87 13.53
C GLY A 193 33.57 -7.95 15.06
N GLN A 194 33.58 -6.81 15.76
CA GLN A 194 33.41 -6.75 17.21
C GLN A 194 32.01 -6.25 17.58
N VAL A 195 31.50 -6.68 18.73
CA VAL A 195 30.27 -6.13 19.32
C VAL A 195 30.60 -5.03 20.34
N ALA A 196 29.66 -4.12 20.59
CA ALA A 196 29.88 -2.99 21.51
C ALA A 196 30.34 -3.41 22.92
N GLY A 197 30.00 -4.62 23.39
CA GLY A 197 30.46 -5.14 24.68
C GLY A 197 31.94 -5.54 24.73
N GLU A 198 32.58 -5.74 23.57
CA GLU A 198 34.01 -6.06 23.47
C GLU A 198 34.87 -4.81 23.42
N GLU A 199 34.31 -3.67 23.03
CA GLU A 199 35.00 -2.39 23.05
C GLU A 199 35.41 -2.07 24.49
N ASN A 200 36.71 -1.90 24.70
CA ASN A 200 37.38 -1.67 26.00
C ASN A 200 37.64 -2.92 26.86
N GLY A 201 37.33 -4.13 26.40
CA GLY A 201 37.75 -5.39 27.04
C GLY A 201 37.15 -5.67 28.43
N MET A 202 36.09 -4.94 28.81
CA MET A 202 35.46 -5.00 30.14
C MET A 202 34.04 -5.59 30.13
N GLY A 203 33.51 -5.98 28.97
CA GLY A 203 32.19 -6.65 28.88
C GLY A 203 32.26 -8.16 29.07
N ASP A 204 31.11 -8.77 29.35
CA ASP A 204 30.98 -10.23 29.43
C ASP A 204 31.08 -10.85 28.03
N LEU A 205 32.24 -11.45 27.75
CA LEU A 205 32.57 -12.11 26.48
C LEU A 205 31.88 -13.48 26.32
N ALA A 206 31.27 -14.00 27.38
CA ALA A 206 30.69 -15.33 27.42
C ALA A 206 29.19 -15.27 27.77
N TYR A 207 28.50 -14.16 27.50
CA TYR A 207 27.08 -13.96 27.84
C TYR A 207 26.13 -15.06 27.28
N TYR A 208 26.57 -15.79 26.25
CA TYR A 208 25.85 -16.90 25.63
C TYR A 208 26.11 -18.27 26.30
N PHE A 209 27.06 -18.36 27.23
CA PHE A 209 27.22 -19.51 28.12
C PHE A 209 26.25 -19.36 29.29
N VAL A 210 25.08 -19.99 29.17
CA VAL A 210 24.15 -20.13 30.29
C VAL A 210 24.53 -21.41 31.06
N GLU A 211 24.85 -21.28 32.34
CA GLU A 211 25.13 -22.44 33.21
C GLU A 211 23.92 -23.40 33.25
N GLY A 212 24.18 -24.70 33.10
CA GLY A 212 23.15 -25.75 33.23
C GLY A 212 22.48 -26.22 31.92
N LEU A 213 22.98 -25.79 30.75
CA LEU A 213 22.50 -26.26 29.44
C LEU A 213 23.28 -27.46 28.84
N TRP A 214 24.06 -28.16 29.67
CA TRP A 214 24.76 -29.41 29.32
C TRP A 214 24.47 -30.49 30.36
#